data_AF-A0A832J9L3-F1
#
_entry.id   AF-A0A832J9L3-F1
#
_cell.length_a   1.000
_cell.length_b   1.000
_cell.length_c   1.000
_cell.angle_alpha   90.00
_cell.angle_beta   90.00
_cell.angle_gamma   90.00
#
_symmetry.space_group_name_H-M   'P 1'
#
loop_
_entity.id
_entity.type
_entity.pdbx_description
1 polymer ?
#
loop_
_entity_poly.entity_id
_entity_poly.type
_entity_poly.pdbx_seq_one_letter_code
_entity_poly.pdbx_strand_id
1 'polypeptide(L)'
;MTITHNKQLRLAAYGFDERSEEGFRMVFKGPGQGKALLVDEGSAEFGIINLDAADSPRLLDEYEKRHPGKPAIKLSVRPLDNNDA
;
A
#
# COMPACT_ATOMS: atom_id res chain seq x y z
N MET A 1 27.48 -10.15 1.22
CA MET A 1 26.77 -8.85 1.17
C MET A 1 25.63 -8.94 2.19
N THR A 2 25.82 -8.37 3.38
CA THR A 2 24.89 -8.56 4.49
C THR A 2 23.82 -7.49 4.40
N ILE A 3 22.59 -7.86 4.00
CA ILE A 3 21.47 -6.92 3.93
C ILE A 3 21.04 -6.60 5.37
N THR A 4 21.31 -5.39 5.83
CA THR A 4 20.87 -4.89 7.14
C THR A 4 19.35 -4.62 7.08
N HIS A 5 18.54 -5.53 7.61
CA HIS A 5 17.07 -5.49 7.57
C HIS A 5 16.43 -4.56 8.63
N ASN A 6 17.04 -3.41 8.92
CA ASN A 6 16.58 -2.51 9.99
C ASN A 6 15.77 -1.31 9.50
N LYS A 7 15.42 -1.25 8.21
CA LYS A 7 14.62 -0.14 7.66
C LYS A 7 13.16 -0.56 7.55
N GLN A 8 12.28 0.24 8.16
CA GLN A 8 10.83 0.07 8.03
C GLN A 8 10.39 0.40 6.60
N LEU A 9 9.54 -0.44 6.01
CA LEU A 9 8.88 -0.14 4.73
C LEU A 9 7.89 1.01 4.92
N ARG A 10 8.10 2.09 4.17
CA ARG A 10 7.22 3.27 4.21
C ARG A 10 6.17 3.18 3.10
N LEU A 11 4.92 3.02 3.49
CA LEU A 11 3.79 2.78 2.60
C LEU A 11 2.83 3.97 2.66
N ALA A 12 2.29 4.40 1.52
CA ALA A 12 1.10 5.27 1.46
C ALA A 12 -0.12 4.43 1.05
N ALA A 13 -1.26 4.67 1.68
CA ALA A 13 -2.51 3.95 1.44
C ALA A 13 -3.41 4.71 0.44
N TYR A 14 -3.95 3.99 -0.54
CA TYR A 14 -4.84 4.54 -1.58
C TYR A 14 -6.12 3.72 -1.64
N GLY A 15 -7.28 4.40 -1.57
CA GLY A 15 -8.59 3.73 -1.61
C GLY A 15 -8.98 3.03 -0.32
N PHE A 16 -8.35 3.39 0.80
CA PHE A 16 -8.69 2.90 2.14
C PHE A 16 -9.37 4.02 2.94
N ASP A 17 -10.31 3.65 3.80
CA ASP A 17 -10.87 4.56 4.79
C ASP A 17 -9.97 4.64 6.03
N GLU A 18 -10.21 5.67 6.86
CA GLU A 18 -9.44 5.89 8.10
C GLU A 18 -9.42 4.66 9.01
N ARG A 19 -10.54 3.92 9.05
CA ARG A 19 -10.66 2.69 9.83
C ARG A 19 -9.72 1.60 9.32
N SER A 20 -9.64 1.41 8.01
CA SER A 20 -8.75 0.43 7.38
C SER A 20 -7.29 0.84 7.57
N GLU A 21 -6.97 2.13 7.46
CA GLU A 21 -5.64 2.65 7.75
C GLU A 21 -5.20 2.37 9.19
N GLU A 22 -6.07 2.61 10.18
CA GLU A 22 -5.77 2.28 11.58
C GLU A 22 -5.55 0.76 11.74
N GLY A 23 -6.35 -0.06 11.06
CA GLY A 23 -6.13 -1.50 10.98
C GLY A 23 -4.72 -1.87 10.49
N PHE A 24 -4.24 -1.23 9.43
CA PHE A 24 -2.87 -1.41 8.96
C PHE A 24 -1.84 -0.95 10.00
N ARG A 25 -2.02 0.22 10.62
CA ARG A 25 -1.10 0.73 11.66
C ARG A 25 -0.97 -0.28 12.81
N MET A 26 -2.10 -0.84 13.26
CA MET A 26 -2.14 -1.89 14.29
C MET A 26 -1.43 -3.17 13.83
N VAL A 27 -1.72 -3.66 12.63
CA VAL A 27 -1.10 -4.88 12.07
C VAL A 27 0.41 -4.70 11.91
N PHE A 28 0.85 -3.57 11.36
CA PHE A 28 2.26 -3.27 11.16
C PHE A 28 3.02 -3.19 12.47
N LYS A 29 2.43 -2.59 13.52
CA LYS A 29 3.03 -2.51 14.86
C LYS A 29 3.05 -3.87 15.57
N GLY A 30 1.97 -4.64 15.46
CA GLY A 30 1.82 -5.93 16.13
C GLY A 30 2.43 -7.09 15.33
N PRO A 31 1.63 -7.89 14.60
CA PRO A 31 2.12 -9.02 13.80
C PRO A 31 3.26 -8.68 12.82
N GLY A 32 3.23 -7.47 12.25
CA GLY A 32 4.26 -6.97 11.34
C GLY A 32 5.59 -6.59 12.02
N GLN A 33 5.67 -6.65 13.35
CA GLN A 33 6.87 -6.38 14.15
C GLN A 33 7.53 -5.02 13.85
N GLY A 34 6.73 -4.02 13.48
CA GLY A 34 7.19 -2.69 13.10
C GLY A 34 7.99 -2.66 11.80
N LYS A 35 7.94 -3.69 10.94
CA LYS A 35 8.68 -3.72 9.66
C LYS A 35 8.09 -2.84 8.57
N ALA A 36 6.87 -2.34 8.77
CA ALA A 36 6.20 -1.42 7.86
C ALA A 36 5.55 -0.27 8.64
N LEU A 37 5.25 0.82 7.95
CA LEU A 37 4.67 2.03 8.53
C LEU A 37 3.85 2.76 7.47
N LEU A 38 2.65 3.22 7.83
CA LEU A 38 1.85 4.11 6.97
C LEU A 38 2.31 5.56 7.13
N VAL A 39 2.74 6.16 6.02
CA VAL A 39 3.19 7.55 5.91
C VAL A 39 2.36 8.29 4.86
N ASP A 40 2.45 9.61 4.90
CA ASP A 40 2.05 10.50 3.81
C ASP A 40 2.78 10.17 2.50
N GLU A 41 2.09 10.40 1.39
CA GLU A 41 2.52 10.10 0.01
C GLU A 41 3.94 10.59 -0.32
N GLY A 42 4.29 11.81 0.09
CA GLY A 42 5.62 12.40 -0.17
C GLY A 42 6.76 11.63 0.51
N SER A 43 6.47 10.96 1.61
CA SER A 43 7.41 10.20 2.42
C SER A 43 7.44 8.70 2.07
N ALA A 44 6.50 8.25 1.23
CA ALA A 44 6.31 6.85 0.91
C ALA A 44 7.30 6.32 -0.14
N GLU A 45 7.73 5.07 0.07
CA GLU A 45 8.56 4.30 -0.86
C GLU A 45 7.73 3.40 -1.77
N PHE A 46 6.54 3.00 -1.30
CA PHE A 46 5.60 2.14 -1.99
C PHE A 46 4.18 2.64 -1.77
N GLY A 47 3.28 2.35 -2.72
CA GLY A 47 1.84 2.47 -2.52
C GLY A 47 1.24 1.14 -2.10
N ILE A 48 0.20 1.15 -1.26
CA ILE A 48 -0.76 0.05 -1.15
C ILE A 48 -2.10 0.54 -1.69
N ILE A 49 -2.62 -0.16 -2.70
CA ILE A 49 -3.80 0.27 -3.46
C ILE A 49 -4.90 -0.75 -3.25
N ASN A 50 -6.04 -0.29 -2.74
CA ASN A 50 -7.25 -1.10 -2.60
C ASN A 50 -7.91 -1.29 -3.97
N LEU A 51 -7.89 -2.51 -4.49
CA LEU A 51 -8.57 -2.86 -5.75
C LEU A 51 -10.09 -3.01 -5.59
N ASP A 52 -10.58 -3.20 -4.35
CA ASP A 52 -12.01 -3.33 -4.08
C ASP A 52 -12.70 -1.97 -3.90
N ALA A 53 -11.93 -0.88 -3.92
CA ALA A 53 -12.47 0.47 -3.94
C ALA A 53 -13.22 0.73 -5.26
N ALA A 54 -14.33 1.47 -5.18
CA ALA A 54 -15.17 1.72 -6.35
C ALA A 54 -14.44 2.46 -7.49
N ASP A 55 -13.39 3.19 -7.16
CA ASP A 55 -12.55 4.01 -8.03
C ASP A 55 -11.15 3.42 -8.25
N SER A 56 -10.94 2.12 -7.97
CA SER A 56 -9.62 1.50 -8.03
C SER A 56 -8.88 1.63 -9.37
N PRO A 57 -9.52 1.56 -10.57
CA PRO A 57 -8.81 1.76 -11.83
C PRO A 57 -8.24 3.18 -11.96
N ARG A 58 -9.00 4.17 -11.46
CA ARG A 58 -8.58 5.56 -11.45
C ARG A 58 -7.45 5.78 -10.45
N LEU A 59 -7.54 5.19 -9.25
CA LEU A 59 -6.49 5.29 -8.23
C LEU A 59 -5.16 4.70 -8.73
N LEU A 60 -5.21 3.59 -9.46
CA LEU A 60 -4.02 2.97 -10.03
C LEU A 60 -3.37 3.87 -11.11
N ASP A 61 -4.16 4.36 -12.06
CA ASP A 61 -3.68 5.28 -13.11
C ASP A 61 -3.11 6.58 -12.51
N GLU A 62 -3.77 7.15 -11.51
CA GLU A 62 -3.26 8.33 -10.79
C GLU A 62 -1.96 8.03 -10.03
N TYR A 63 -1.86 6.86 -9.40
CA TYR A 63 -0.66 6.45 -8.67
C TYR A 63 0.53 6.32 -9.64
N GLU A 64 0.35 5.61 -10.75
CA GLU A 64 1.40 5.39 -11.76
C GLU A 64 1.88 6.70 -12.38
N LYS A 65 0.96 7.63 -12.65
CA LYS A 65 1.29 8.98 -13.16
C LYS A 65 2.03 9.83 -12.14
N ARG A 66 1.62 9.82 -10.87
CA ARG A 66 2.23 10.63 -9.81
C ARG A 66 3.55 10.05 -9.31
N HIS A 67 3.74 8.75 -9.44
CA HIS A 67 4.89 8.05 -8.89
C HIS A 67 5.55 7.12 -9.91
N PRO A 68 6.06 7.67 -11.03
CA PRO A 68 6.66 6.87 -12.07
C PRO A 68 7.83 6.03 -11.52
N GLY A 69 7.73 4.72 -11.69
CA GLY A 69 8.74 3.76 -11.24
C GLY A 69 8.73 3.44 -9.74
N LYS A 70 7.81 4.00 -8.94
CA LYS A 70 7.60 3.52 -7.57
C LYS A 70 6.72 2.26 -7.59
N PRO A 71 7.12 1.18 -6.91
CA PRO A 71 6.31 -0.03 -6.83
C PRO A 71 5.02 0.16 -6.02
N ALA A 72 3.96 -0.51 -6.45
CA ALA A 72 2.68 -0.59 -5.75
C ALA A 72 2.36 -2.02 -5.33
N ILE A 73 1.79 -2.18 -4.14
CA ILE A 73 1.12 -3.39 -3.67
C ILE A 73 -0.36 -3.24 -4.00
N LYS A 74 -0.86 -4.02 -4.95
CA LYS A 74 -2.29 -4.12 -5.22
C LYS A 74 -2.93 -5.11 -4.23
N LEU A 75 -3.97 -4.69 -3.52
CA LEU A 75 -4.66 -5.51 -2.53
C LEU A 75 -6.13 -5.67 -2.91
N SER A 76 -6.62 -6.90 -2.95
CA SER A 76 -8.05 -7.22 -2.99
C SER A 76 -8.36 -8.30 -1.97
N VAL A 77 -9.45 -8.14 -1.25
CA VAL A 77 -10.09 -9.17 -0.42
C VAL A 77 -11.15 -9.95 -1.18
N ARG A 78 -11.60 -9.44 -2.34
CA ARG A 78 -12.48 -10.18 -3.24
C ARG A 78 -11.65 -11.01 -4.22
N PRO A 79 -12.23 -12.07 -4.80
CA PRO A 79 -11.60 -12.71 -5.95
C PRO A 79 -11.38 -11.67 -7.05
N LEU A 80 -10.16 -11.61 -7.57
CA LEU A 80 -9.90 -10.89 -8.81
C LEU A 80 -10.53 -11.70 -9.94
N ASP A 81 -11.42 -11.10 -10.70
CA ASP A 81 -11.79 -11.68 -11.98
C ASP A 81 -10.54 -11.58 -12.89
N ASN A 82 -10.34 -12.55 -13.80
CA ASN A 82 -9.11 -12.67 -14.61
C ASN A 82 -8.78 -11.44 -15.48
N ASN A 83 -9.57 -10.38 -15.43
CA ASN A 83 -9.41 -9.12 -16.15
C ASN A 83 -8.85 -7.97 -15.28
N ASP A 84 -8.65 -8.18 -13.98
CA ASP A 84 -8.27 -7.13 -13.00
C ASP A 84 -6.79 -7.23 -12.53
N ALA A 85 -6.01 -8.16 -13.08
CA ALA A 85 -4.61 -8.42 -12.70
C ALA A 85 -3.60 -7.53 -13.44
#